data_AF-A0A922WSJ0-F1
#
_entry.id   AF-A0A922WSJ0-F1
#
_cell.length_a   1.000
_cell.length_b   1.000
_cell.length_c   1.000
_cell.angle_alpha   90.00
_cell.angle_beta   90.00
_cell.angle_gamma   90.00
#
_symmetry.space_group_name_H-M   'P 1'
#
loop_
_entity.id
_entity.type
_entity.pdbx_description
1 polymer ?
#
loop_
_entity_poly.entity_id
_entity_poly.type
_entity_poly.pdbx_seq_one_letter_code
_entity_poly.pdbx_strand_id
1 'polypeptide(L)'
;MKRIVWAAALAATAMPSPVWAQEEESIVVTGSRVERDSYDQYYDDEQSAIGLTRKADNFVKPIFINSDSRDPDVRRAEVTAMLEETMRLAAKQGIGLVAGDYKLATLTPETLKELSYGTGSRPDTTRVKIYARLPVGGSYAGVEEVDKAIAAFVKTVPVSGRSYIETGSTDLAINSPQSYRGAVVKAIADEAKRYAAMFGPDYGIEIRGLDSELYFKQASETEVFLYISHSFVIRPK
;
A
#
# COMPACT_ATOMS: atom_id res chain seq x y z
N MET A 1 -36.92 -3.37 65.13
CA MET A 1 -37.50 -3.89 63.87
C MET A 1 -36.69 -3.32 62.72
N LYS A 2 -36.10 -4.20 61.91
CA LYS A 2 -35.10 -3.93 60.87
C LYS A 2 -35.76 -3.27 59.64
N ARG A 3 -35.16 -2.22 59.10
CA ARG A 3 -35.40 -1.76 57.72
C ARG A 3 -34.05 -1.53 57.06
N ILE A 4 -33.67 -2.51 56.25
CA ILE A 4 -32.48 -2.51 55.38
C ILE A 4 -32.89 -1.78 54.10
N VAL A 5 -32.25 -0.66 53.81
CA VAL A 5 -32.38 0.05 52.53
C VAL A 5 -31.29 -0.47 51.61
N TRP A 6 -31.69 -1.18 50.56
CA TRP A 6 -30.80 -1.61 49.48
C TRP A 6 -30.57 -0.45 48.52
N ALA A 7 -29.33 0.03 48.44
CA ALA A 7 -28.88 0.94 47.39
C ALA A 7 -28.41 0.12 46.18
N ALA A 8 -29.16 0.22 45.08
CA ALA A 8 -28.80 -0.40 43.81
C ALA A 8 -27.70 0.43 43.14
N ALA A 9 -26.49 -0.13 43.03
CA ALA A 9 -25.42 0.42 42.22
C ALA A 9 -25.70 0.14 40.74
N LEU A 10 -26.01 1.19 39.98
CA LEU A 10 -26.01 1.14 38.52
C LEU A 10 -24.56 0.96 38.05
N ALA A 11 -24.21 -0.27 37.67
CA ALA A 11 -23.02 -0.56 36.88
C ALA A 11 -23.24 -0.04 35.46
N ALA A 12 -22.71 1.14 35.16
CA ALA A 12 -22.57 1.62 33.79
C ALA A 12 -21.51 0.75 33.09
N THR A 13 -21.96 -0.28 32.39
CA THR A 13 -21.15 -1.05 31.47
C THR A 13 -20.75 -0.13 30.31
N ALA A 14 -19.51 0.37 30.36
CA ALA A 14 -18.85 0.94 29.20
C ALA A 14 -18.72 -0.17 28.15
N MET A 15 -19.68 -0.23 27.22
CA MET A 15 -19.54 -1.05 26.04
C MET A 15 -18.37 -0.48 25.23
N PRO A 16 -17.32 -1.26 24.94
CA PRO A 16 -16.32 -0.83 23.98
C PRO A 16 -17.03 -0.70 22.63
N SER A 17 -17.18 0.53 22.15
CA SER A 17 -17.60 0.80 20.79
C SER A 17 -16.65 0.04 19.86
N PRO A 18 -17.14 -0.84 18.97
CA PRO A 18 -16.27 -1.38 17.94
C PRO A 18 -15.73 -0.19 17.15
N VAL A 19 -14.41 -0.07 17.07
CA VAL A 19 -13.75 0.80 16.11
C VAL A 19 -14.15 0.28 14.74
N TRP A 20 -15.14 0.91 14.14
CA TRP A 20 -15.54 0.64 12.77
C TRP A 20 -14.32 0.91 11.90
N ALA A 21 -14.06 -0.03 10.99
CA ALA A 21 -12.97 0.00 10.03
C ALA A 21 -12.77 1.42 9.49
N GLN A 22 -11.75 2.09 10.00
CA GLN A 22 -11.16 3.22 9.33
C GLN A 22 -10.62 2.61 8.03
N GLU A 23 -11.16 3.01 6.88
CA GLU A 23 -10.64 2.58 5.59
C GLU A 23 -9.15 2.87 5.59
N GLU A 24 -8.36 1.82 5.76
CA GLU A 24 -6.91 1.92 5.81
C GLU A 24 -6.46 2.15 4.38
N GLU A 25 -6.37 3.42 3.99
CA GLU A 25 -5.93 3.85 2.67
C GLU A 25 -4.51 3.32 2.44
N SER A 26 -4.37 2.34 1.56
CA SER A 26 -3.08 1.78 1.17
C SER A 26 -2.74 2.25 -0.23
N ILE A 27 -1.50 2.70 -0.45
CA ILE A 27 -1.06 3.17 -1.76
C ILE A 27 0.06 2.27 -2.27
N VAL A 28 -0.04 1.86 -3.54
CA VAL A 28 1.02 1.13 -4.23
C VAL A 28 2.17 2.09 -4.48
N VAL A 29 3.34 1.76 -3.96
CA VAL A 29 4.61 2.36 -4.31
C VAL A 29 5.19 1.51 -5.44
N THR A 30 4.81 1.84 -6.68
CA THR A 30 5.36 1.16 -7.83
C THR A 30 6.82 1.57 -7.99
N GLY A 31 7.72 0.63 -7.80
CA GLY A 31 9.07 0.75 -8.28
C GLY A 31 9.07 0.29 -9.72
N SER A 32 8.50 1.08 -10.65
CA SER A 32 8.94 0.95 -12.05
C SER A 32 10.44 1.11 -11.98
N ARG A 33 11.17 -0.02 -12.13
CA ARG A 33 12.61 -0.11 -11.90
C ARG A 33 13.23 1.09 -12.57
N VAL A 34 13.61 2.09 -11.78
CA VAL A 34 14.64 3.01 -12.20
C VAL A 34 15.83 2.09 -12.33
N GLU A 35 16.15 1.74 -13.57
CA GLU A 35 17.28 0.89 -13.89
C GLU A 35 18.45 1.40 -13.06
N ARG A 36 19.04 0.53 -12.24
CA ARG A 36 20.16 0.92 -11.37
C ARG A 36 21.40 1.34 -12.18
N ASP A 37 21.34 1.20 -13.49
CA ASP A 37 22.31 1.68 -14.47
C ASP A 37 22.16 3.18 -14.74
N SER A 38 21.06 3.83 -14.32
CA SER A 38 20.94 5.29 -14.23
C SER A 38 21.55 5.80 -12.93
N TYR A 39 22.86 5.61 -12.77
CA TYR A 39 23.64 6.20 -11.67
C TYR A 39 23.61 7.74 -11.68
N ASP A 40 23.02 8.37 -12.71
CA ASP A 40 22.88 9.82 -12.87
C ASP A 40 21.53 10.40 -12.43
N GLN A 41 20.53 9.59 -12.03
CA GLN A 41 19.23 10.13 -11.57
C GLN A 41 19.24 10.62 -10.11
N TYR A 42 20.41 10.66 -9.47
CA TYR A 42 20.61 11.36 -8.20
C TYR A 42 20.60 12.90 -8.38
N TYR A 43 20.65 13.38 -9.64
CA TYR A 43 20.66 14.79 -10.04
C TYR A 43 19.41 15.19 -10.85
N ASP A 44 18.24 14.63 -10.54
CA ASP A 44 17.02 15.34 -10.92
C ASP A 44 16.89 16.52 -9.96
N ASP A 45 17.08 17.75 -10.46
CA ASP A 45 17.11 19.00 -9.67
C ASP A 45 15.83 19.22 -8.83
N GLU A 46 14.77 18.45 -9.09
CA GLU A 46 13.49 18.49 -8.38
C GLU A 46 13.41 17.54 -7.17
N GLN A 47 14.39 16.64 -7.00
CA GLN A 47 14.33 15.63 -5.93
C GLN A 47 14.92 16.13 -4.61
N SER A 48 14.06 16.27 -3.61
CA SER A 48 14.53 16.55 -2.25
C SER A 48 15.31 15.38 -1.66
N ALA A 49 16.59 15.61 -1.39
CA ALA A 49 17.48 14.64 -0.75
C ALA A 49 17.13 14.37 0.74
N ILE A 50 16.29 15.20 1.36
CA ILE A 50 15.91 15.09 2.77
C ILE A 50 14.49 14.55 2.87
N GLY A 51 14.34 13.46 3.63
CA GLY A 51 13.08 12.78 3.82
C GLY A 51 13.16 11.71 4.91
N LEU A 52 12.25 10.74 4.85
CA LEU A 52 12.14 9.63 5.78
C LEU A 52 12.21 8.31 5.02
N THR A 53 13.24 7.51 5.27
CA THR A 53 13.27 6.11 4.84
C THR A 53 12.64 5.23 5.91
N ARG A 54 11.73 4.35 5.50
CA ARG A 54 11.11 3.35 6.37
C ARG A 54 10.85 2.05 5.62
N LYS A 55 10.68 0.95 6.35
CA LYS A 55 10.09 -0.26 5.79
C LYS A 55 8.68 0.03 5.29
N ALA A 56 8.35 -0.50 4.11
CA ALA A 56 6.97 -0.51 3.65
C ALA A 56 6.12 -1.41 4.56
N ASP A 57 4.81 -1.23 4.50
CA ASP A 57 3.89 -2.03 5.31
C ASP A 57 3.64 -3.39 4.67
N ASN A 58 3.53 -3.42 3.34
CA ASN A 58 3.20 -4.63 2.60
C ASN A 58 3.98 -4.73 1.28
N PHE A 59 4.21 -5.96 0.85
CA PHE A 59 4.38 -6.30 -0.54
C PHE A 59 3.01 -6.42 -1.20
N VAL A 60 2.91 -5.93 -2.43
CA VAL A 60 1.70 -6.08 -3.26
C VAL A 60 2.08 -6.67 -4.61
N LYS A 61 1.44 -7.78 -4.97
CA LYS A 61 1.67 -8.46 -6.25
C LYS A 61 0.38 -8.50 -7.07
N PRO A 62 0.36 -7.93 -8.28
CA PRO A 62 -0.79 -8.01 -9.17
C PRO A 62 -1.11 -9.47 -9.50
N ILE A 63 -2.39 -9.81 -9.38
CA ILE A 63 -3.00 -11.05 -9.84
C ILE A 63 -4.04 -10.68 -10.89
N PHE A 64 -3.87 -11.23 -12.09
CA PHE A 64 -4.80 -11.06 -13.20
C PHE A 64 -5.56 -12.36 -13.39
N ILE A 65 -6.88 -12.29 -13.22
CA ILE A 65 -7.79 -13.41 -13.49
C ILE A 65 -8.37 -13.18 -14.87
N ASN A 66 -8.10 -14.10 -15.78
CA ASN A 66 -8.44 -13.98 -17.20
C ASN A 66 -9.42 -15.08 -17.61
N SER A 67 -10.22 -14.85 -18.65
CA SER A 67 -10.88 -15.90 -19.43
C SER A 67 -10.88 -15.59 -20.92
N ASP A 68 -10.55 -16.62 -21.71
CA ASP A 68 -10.51 -16.64 -23.18
C ASP A 68 -11.73 -17.36 -23.79
N SER A 69 -12.80 -17.55 -23.02
CA SER A 69 -14.04 -18.13 -23.54
C SER A 69 -14.61 -17.30 -24.70
N ARG A 70 -15.25 -17.97 -25.67
CA ARG A 70 -15.71 -17.28 -26.89
C ARG A 70 -16.88 -16.33 -26.61
N ASP A 71 -17.76 -16.75 -25.70
CA ASP A 71 -18.92 -15.99 -25.31
C ASP A 71 -18.57 -14.98 -24.19
N PRO A 72 -18.96 -13.69 -24.31
CA PRO A 72 -18.63 -12.66 -23.32
C PRO A 72 -19.26 -12.90 -21.96
N ASP A 73 -20.49 -13.41 -21.89
CA ASP A 73 -21.19 -13.65 -20.63
C ASP A 73 -20.58 -14.86 -19.92
N VAL A 74 -20.23 -15.91 -20.68
CA VAL A 74 -19.47 -17.06 -20.17
C VAL A 74 -18.10 -16.62 -19.63
N ARG A 75 -17.35 -15.79 -20.37
CA ARG A 75 -16.05 -15.25 -19.89
C ARG A 75 -16.19 -14.55 -18.55
N ARG A 76 -17.20 -13.68 -18.45
CA ARG A 76 -17.43 -12.92 -17.22
C ARG A 76 -17.78 -13.84 -16.06
N ALA A 77 -18.68 -14.80 -16.27
CA ALA A 77 -19.06 -15.78 -15.26
C ALA A 77 -17.87 -16.63 -14.80
N GLU A 78 -17.01 -17.08 -15.71
CA GLU A 78 -15.79 -17.83 -15.40
C GLU A 78 -14.81 -17.01 -14.56
N VAL A 79 -14.54 -15.76 -14.94
CA VAL A 79 -13.67 -14.85 -14.19
C VAL A 79 -14.23 -14.57 -12.80
N THR A 80 -15.53 -14.29 -12.68
CA THR A 80 -16.19 -14.03 -11.40
C THR A 80 -16.11 -15.26 -10.49
N ALA A 81 -16.42 -16.45 -11.00
CA ALA A 81 -16.35 -17.69 -10.22
C ALA A 81 -14.91 -17.99 -9.74
N MET A 82 -13.91 -17.79 -10.60
CA MET A 82 -12.51 -17.98 -10.20
C MET A 82 -12.06 -16.92 -9.17
N LEU A 83 -12.54 -15.68 -9.29
CA LEU A 83 -12.27 -14.60 -8.34
C LEU A 83 -12.85 -14.91 -6.95
N GLU A 84 -14.10 -15.36 -6.87
CA GLU A 84 -14.74 -15.74 -5.61
C GLU A 84 -13.97 -16.86 -4.90
N GLU A 85 -13.52 -17.86 -5.65
CA GLU A 85 -12.73 -18.95 -5.11
C GLU A 85 -11.32 -18.50 -4.69
N THR A 86 -10.71 -17.59 -5.46
CA THR A 86 -9.44 -16.94 -5.09
C THR A 86 -9.58 -16.22 -3.75
N MET A 87 -10.66 -15.47 -3.54
CA MET A 87 -10.96 -14.80 -2.28
C MET A 87 -11.11 -15.78 -1.13
N ARG A 88 -11.88 -16.86 -1.34
CA ARG A 88 -12.13 -17.89 -0.33
C ARG A 88 -10.84 -18.59 0.10
N LEU A 89 -9.94 -18.87 -0.84
CA LEU A 89 -8.66 -19.53 -0.57
C LEU A 89 -7.64 -18.58 0.06
N ALA A 90 -7.56 -17.34 -0.41
CA ALA A 90 -6.67 -16.31 0.14
C ALA A 90 -6.94 -16.09 1.63
N ALA A 91 -8.21 -15.95 2.01
CA ALA A 91 -8.63 -15.81 3.41
C ALA A 91 -8.17 -16.99 4.28
N LYS A 92 -8.23 -18.22 3.75
CA LYS A 92 -7.76 -19.42 4.47
C LYS A 92 -6.23 -19.48 4.62
N GLN A 93 -5.50 -18.90 3.69
CA GLN A 93 -4.02 -18.88 3.67
C GLN A 93 -3.44 -17.60 4.31
N GLY A 94 -4.28 -16.70 4.83
CA GLY A 94 -3.84 -15.45 5.43
C GLY A 94 -3.27 -14.45 4.41
N ILE A 95 -3.61 -14.59 3.13
CA ILE A 95 -3.22 -13.67 2.07
C ILE A 95 -4.28 -12.56 1.99
N GLY A 96 -3.86 -11.31 2.19
CA GLY A 96 -4.74 -10.18 1.98
C GLY A 96 -5.01 -9.98 0.50
N LEU A 97 -6.26 -9.71 0.11
CA LEU A 97 -6.58 -9.29 -1.26
C LEU A 97 -7.06 -7.85 -1.24
N VAL A 98 -6.52 -7.05 -2.15
CA VAL A 98 -6.88 -5.65 -2.33
C VAL A 98 -7.09 -5.33 -3.81
N ALA A 99 -7.88 -4.30 -4.10
CA ALA A 99 -8.20 -3.88 -5.45
C ALA A 99 -8.17 -2.36 -5.59
N GLY A 100 -8.01 -1.90 -6.83
CA GLY A 100 -7.79 -0.49 -7.17
C GLY A 100 -6.51 -0.32 -8.00
N ASP A 101 -6.30 0.87 -8.54
CA ASP A 101 -5.11 1.15 -9.36
C ASP A 101 -4.01 1.82 -8.54
N TYR A 102 -4.34 2.94 -7.90
CA TYR A 102 -3.41 3.70 -7.07
C TYR A 102 -3.73 3.58 -5.58
N LYS A 103 -5.01 3.80 -5.22
CA LYS A 103 -5.53 3.52 -3.88
C LYS A 103 -6.06 2.11 -3.84
N LEU A 104 -5.56 1.33 -2.89
CA LEU A 104 -5.94 -0.05 -2.69
C LEU A 104 -6.95 -0.15 -1.54
N ALA A 105 -8.11 -0.73 -1.85
CA ALA A 105 -9.14 -1.08 -0.90
C ALA A 105 -9.16 -2.59 -0.68
N THR A 106 -9.49 -3.02 0.54
CA THR A 106 -9.69 -4.45 0.83
C THR A 106 -10.78 -5.03 -0.06
N LEU A 107 -10.50 -6.18 -0.65
CA LEU A 107 -11.45 -6.86 -1.51
C LEU A 107 -12.51 -7.56 -0.64
N THR A 108 -13.74 -7.07 -0.69
CA THR A 108 -14.92 -7.68 -0.06
C THR A 108 -15.95 -8.08 -1.14
N PRO A 109 -16.95 -8.91 -0.80
CA PRO A 109 -18.05 -9.21 -1.73
C PRO A 109 -18.77 -7.96 -2.26
N GLU A 110 -18.79 -6.88 -1.49
CA GLU A 110 -19.35 -5.59 -1.89
C GLU A 110 -18.44 -4.90 -2.92
N THR A 111 -17.15 -4.77 -2.62
CA THR A 111 -16.15 -4.18 -3.53
C THR A 111 -16.04 -4.96 -4.84
N LEU A 112 -16.33 -6.27 -4.83
CA LEU A 112 -16.33 -7.11 -6.03
C LEU A 112 -17.33 -6.63 -7.10
N LYS A 113 -18.44 -6.00 -6.69
CA LYS A 113 -19.43 -5.44 -7.62
C LYS A 113 -18.91 -4.19 -8.33
N GLU A 114 -17.98 -3.49 -7.71
CA GLU A 114 -17.38 -2.24 -8.21
C GLU A 114 -16.10 -2.49 -9.01
N LEU A 115 -15.59 -3.74 -9.03
CA LEU A 115 -14.43 -4.11 -9.83
C LEU A 115 -14.67 -3.87 -11.31
N SER A 116 -13.72 -3.17 -11.93
CA SER A 116 -13.67 -3.01 -13.37
C SER A 116 -13.20 -4.32 -14.03
N TYR A 117 -13.96 -4.75 -15.04
CA TYR A 117 -13.58 -5.83 -15.92
C TYR A 117 -12.95 -5.20 -17.16
N GLY A 118 -11.66 -5.45 -17.35
CA GLY A 118 -10.88 -4.98 -18.49
C GLY A 118 -10.71 -6.04 -19.56
N THR A 119 -9.98 -5.66 -20.61
CA THR A 119 -9.49 -6.60 -21.62
C THR A 119 -8.13 -7.14 -21.23
N GLY A 120 -7.88 -8.42 -21.51
CA GLY A 120 -6.56 -9.03 -21.36
C GLY A 120 -5.59 -8.60 -22.46
N SER A 121 -4.53 -9.39 -22.66
CA SER A 121 -3.57 -9.17 -23.75
C SER A 121 -4.20 -9.38 -25.14
N ARG A 122 -5.33 -10.09 -25.22
CA ARG A 122 -6.12 -10.26 -26.44
C ARG A 122 -7.46 -9.52 -26.33
N PRO A 123 -8.00 -9.00 -27.45
CA PRO A 123 -9.32 -8.34 -27.46
C PRO A 123 -10.47 -9.23 -26.97
N ASP A 124 -10.34 -10.55 -27.14
CA ASP A 124 -11.29 -11.57 -26.72
C ASP A 124 -10.99 -12.16 -25.33
N THR A 125 -10.14 -11.53 -24.53
CA THR A 125 -9.92 -11.91 -23.12
C THR A 125 -10.63 -10.95 -22.17
N THR A 126 -11.45 -11.47 -21.27
CA THR A 126 -11.94 -10.69 -20.11
C THR A 126 -10.95 -10.84 -18.97
N ARG A 127 -10.60 -9.73 -18.32
CA ARG A 127 -9.61 -9.69 -17.23
C ARG A 127 -10.13 -8.90 -16.04
N VAL A 128 -9.88 -9.41 -14.84
CA VAL A 128 -9.96 -8.65 -13.58
C VAL A 128 -8.57 -8.58 -12.96
N LYS A 129 -8.21 -7.40 -12.46
CA LYS A 129 -6.96 -7.15 -11.75
C LYS A 129 -7.23 -6.95 -10.26
N ILE A 130 -6.56 -7.73 -9.43
CA ILE A 130 -6.49 -7.55 -7.98
C ILE A 130 -5.03 -7.63 -7.55
N TYR A 131 -4.76 -7.41 -6.28
CA TYR A 131 -3.43 -7.53 -5.69
C TYR A 131 -3.47 -8.47 -4.51
N ALA A 132 -2.51 -9.39 -4.46
CA ALA A 132 -2.18 -10.09 -3.22
C ALA A 132 -1.30 -9.20 -2.36
N ARG A 133 -1.65 -9.07 -1.09
CA ARG A 133 -1.00 -8.24 -0.09
C ARG A 133 -0.43 -9.12 1.01
N LEU A 134 0.88 -9.01 1.24
CA LEU A 134 1.62 -9.73 2.28
C LEU A 134 2.44 -8.73 3.11
N PRO A 135 2.54 -8.88 4.44
CA PRO A 135 3.30 -7.94 5.26
C PRO A 135 4.80 -8.00 4.94
N VAL A 136 5.48 -6.85 4.98
CA VAL A 136 6.95 -6.83 4.87
C VAL A 136 7.57 -7.31 6.18
N GLY A 137 8.49 -8.26 6.10
CA GLY A 137 9.20 -8.84 7.25
C GLY A 137 8.61 -10.19 7.70
N GLY A 138 9.10 -10.69 8.84
CA GLY A 138 8.75 -12.03 9.32
C GLY A 138 9.12 -13.10 8.30
N SER A 139 8.14 -13.87 7.83
CA SER A 139 8.30 -14.92 6.81
C SER A 139 8.54 -14.38 5.40
N TYR A 140 8.35 -13.07 5.17
CA TYR A 140 8.52 -12.42 3.88
C TYR A 140 9.66 -11.41 3.97
N ALA A 141 10.89 -11.91 3.90
CA ALA A 141 12.11 -11.10 4.04
C ALA A 141 12.40 -10.26 2.78
N GLY A 142 12.03 -10.76 1.61
CA GLY A 142 12.18 -10.07 0.32
C GLY A 142 11.13 -10.52 -0.70
N VAL A 143 11.32 -10.05 -1.94
CA VAL A 143 10.45 -10.33 -3.09
C VAL A 143 10.48 -11.82 -3.44
N GLU A 144 11.61 -12.51 -3.24
CA GLU A 144 11.72 -13.93 -3.57
C GLU A 144 10.75 -14.80 -2.74
N GLU A 145 10.66 -14.58 -1.43
CA GLU A 145 9.75 -15.31 -0.56
C GLU A 145 8.29 -15.02 -0.92
N VAL A 146 7.99 -13.76 -1.22
CA VAL A 146 6.66 -13.33 -1.68
C VAL A 146 6.29 -14.00 -2.99
N ASP A 147 7.19 -14.01 -3.95
CA ASP A 147 6.97 -14.61 -5.27
C ASP A 147 6.72 -16.11 -5.16
N LYS A 148 7.47 -16.81 -4.32
CA LYS A 148 7.26 -18.23 -4.02
C LYS A 148 5.91 -18.47 -3.36
N ALA A 149 5.55 -17.68 -2.35
CA ALA A 149 4.29 -17.82 -1.63
C ALA A 149 3.09 -17.59 -2.55
N ILE A 150 3.10 -16.51 -3.35
CA ILE A 150 2.00 -16.22 -4.28
C ILE A 150 1.95 -17.24 -5.43
N ALA A 151 3.10 -17.69 -5.95
CA ALA A 151 3.11 -18.75 -6.96
C ALA A 151 2.54 -20.08 -6.42
N ALA A 152 2.84 -20.42 -5.16
CA ALA A 152 2.25 -21.59 -4.51
C ALA A 152 0.73 -21.42 -4.31
N PHE A 153 0.30 -20.25 -3.84
CA PHE A 153 -1.12 -19.92 -3.67
C PHE A 153 -1.90 -20.03 -4.99
N VAL A 154 -1.43 -19.40 -6.06
CA VAL A 154 -2.09 -19.41 -7.37
C VAL A 154 -2.32 -20.83 -7.89
N LYS A 155 -1.37 -21.75 -7.66
CA LYS A 155 -1.52 -23.17 -8.02
C LYS A 155 -2.63 -23.90 -7.28
N THR A 156 -3.08 -23.37 -6.14
CA THR A 156 -4.19 -23.95 -5.36
C THR A 156 -5.56 -23.49 -5.83
N VAL A 157 -5.63 -22.42 -6.63
CA VAL A 157 -6.90 -21.90 -7.14
C VAL A 157 -7.39 -22.79 -8.29
N PRO A 158 -8.58 -23.41 -8.16
CA PRO A 158 -9.12 -24.24 -9.23
C PRO A 158 -9.51 -23.37 -10.44
N VAL A 159 -9.30 -23.93 -11.62
CA VAL A 159 -9.68 -23.31 -12.90
C VAL A 159 -11.19 -23.38 -13.10
N SER A 160 -11.77 -22.30 -13.61
CA SER A 160 -13.18 -22.19 -14.00
C SER A 160 -13.28 -22.12 -15.53
N GLY A 161 -13.67 -23.23 -16.17
CA GLY A 161 -13.78 -23.30 -17.63
C GLY A 161 -12.46 -22.98 -18.33
N ARG A 162 -12.41 -21.90 -19.13
CA ARG A 162 -11.19 -21.43 -19.82
C ARG A 162 -10.46 -20.31 -19.08
N SER A 163 -10.72 -20.15 -17.79
CA SER A 163 -10.05 -19.14 -16.98
C SER A 163 -8.60 -19.51 -16.64
N TYR A 164 -7.77 -18.50 -16.40
CA TYR A 164 -6.39 -18.69 -15.96
C TYR A 164 -5.90 -17.49 -15.17
N ILE A 165 -4.87 -17.69 -14.36
CA ILE A 165 -4.23 -16.64 -13.57
C ILE A 165 -2.86 -16.29 -14.15
N GLU A 166 -2.61 -15.00 -14.29
CA GLU A 166 -1.28 -14.43 -14.49
C GLU A 166 -0.90 -13.56 -13.29
N THR A 167 0.39 -13.38 -13.03
CA THR A 167 0.87 -12.49 -11.97
C THR A 167 1.86 -11.47 -12.53
N GLY A 168 1.82 -10.25 -11.99
CA GLY A 168 2.77 -9.20 -12.31
C GLY A 168 4.04 -9.25 -11.46
N SER A 169 4.83 -8.17 -11.52
CA SER A 169 5.96 -7.93 -10.62
C SER A 169 5.47 -7.53 -9.22
N THR A 170 6.25 -7.87 -8.20
CA THR A 170 5.96 -7.48 -6.82
C THR A 170 6.44 -6.05 -6.56
N ASP A 171 5.54 -5.22 -6.03
CA ASP A 171 5.77 -3.83 -5.60
C ASP A 171 5.63 -3.70 -4.07
N LEU A 172 5.91 -2.51 -3.55
CA LEU A 172 5.70 -2.17 -2.15
C LEU A 172 4.41 -1.36 -1.98
N ALA A 173 3.81 -1.39 -0.79
CA ALA A 173 2.68 -0.56 -0.43
C ALA A 173 2.83 0.02 0.98
N ILE A 174 2.37 1.26 1.14
CA ILE A 174 2.32 1.96 2.42
C ILE A 174 0.88 2.23 2.81
N ASN A 175 0.58 2.00 4.08
CA ASN A 175 -0.70 2.34 4.68
C ASN A 175 -0.66 3.77 5.23
N SER A 176 -1.73 4.53 4.98
CA SER A 176 -1.94 5.89 5.47
C SER A 176 -0.71 6.81 5.34
N PRO A 177 -0.15 6.99 4.13
CA PRO A 177 1.12 7.70 3.95
C PRO A 177 1.09 9.13 4.52
N GLN A 178 -0.05 9.82 4.46
CA GLN A 178 -0.21 11.17 5.00
C GLN A 178 0.04 11.28 6.51
N SER A 179 -0.12 10.19 7.26
CA SER A 179 0.20 10.17 8.70
C SER A 179 1.69 10.41 8.96
N TYR A 180 2.58 10.12 8.00
CA TYR A 180 4.01 10.33 8.11
C TYR A 180 4.46 11.74 7.76
N ARG A 181 3.56 12.61 7.27
CA ARG A 181 3.91 13.98 6.85
C ARG A 181 4.65 14.75 7.96
N GLY A 182 4.16 14.67 9.20
CA GLY A 182 4.79 15.35 10.33
C GLY A 182 6.23 14.86 10.61
N ALA A 183 6.48 13.56 10.44
CA ALA A 183 7.82 12.99 10.59
C ALA A 183 8.77 13.45 9.47
N VAL A 184 8.29 13.55 8.23
CA VAL A 184 9.07 14.09 7.10
C VAL A 184 9.40 15.56 7.31
N VAL A 185 8.42 16.39 7.69
CA VAL A 185 8.65 17.81 8.02
C VAL A 185 9.68 17.96 9.13
N LYS A 186 9.60 17.10 10.16
CA LYS A 186 10.59 17.11 11.24
C LYS A 186 11.99 16.75 10.74
N ALA A 187 12.13 15.73 9.89
CA ALA A 187 13.42 15.34 9.31
C ALA A 187 14.04 16.49 8.49
N ILE A 188 13.22 17.18 7.69
CA ILE A 188 13.61 18.37 6.93
C ILE A 188 14.09 19.48 7.87
N ALA A 189 13.30 19.81 8.90
CA ALA A 189 13.64 20.86 9.86
C ALA A 189 14.91 20.55 10.65
N ASP A 190 15.13 19.30 11.04
CA ASP A 190 16.31 18.87 11.79
C ASP A 190 17.58 18.98 10.94
N GLU A 191 17.55 18.53 9.68
CA GLU A 191 18.69 18.65 8.76
C GLU A 191 18.99 20.11 8.40
N ALA A 192 17.94 20.87 8.09
CA ALA A 192 18.01 22.32 7.85
C ALA A 192 18.71 23.05 9.02
N LYS A 193 18.31 22.74 10.27
CA LYS A 193 18.95 23.30 11.47
C LYS A 193 20.41 22.88 11.62
N ARG A 194 20.75 21.61 11.30
CA ARG A 194 22.15 21.15 11.32
C ARG A 194 23.01 21.97 10.37
N TYR A 195 22.54 22.26 9.16
CA TYR A 195 23.29 23.11 8.23
C TYR A 195 23.38 24.55 8.69
N ALA A 196 22.29 25.17 9.17
CA ALA A 196 22.32 26.54 9.68
C ALA A 196 23.32 26.70 10.83
N ALA A 197 23.41 25.71 11.73
CA ALA A 197 24.36 25.71 12.85
C ALA A 197 25.83 25.75 12.41
N MET A 198 26.17 25.29 11.19
CA MET A 198 27.53 25.36 10.65
C MET A 198 27.98 26.79 10.32
N PHE A 199 27.05 27.73 10.13
CA PHE A 199 27.34 29.13 9.81
C PHE A 199 27.42 30.05 11.05
N GLY A 200 27.05 29.53 12.24
CA GLY A 200 27.11 30.25 13.51
C GLY A 200 25.73 30.70 14.03
N PRO A 201 25.68 31.22 15.27
CA PRO A 201 24.42 31.51 15.99
C PRO A 201 23.61 32.66 15.38
N ASP A 202 24.24 33.52 14.58
CA ASP A 202 23.60 34.68 13.94
C ASP A 202 22.91 34.33 12.62
N TYR A 203 22.99 33.07 12.17
CA TYR A 203 22.30 32.59 10.99
C TYR A 203 20.98 31.92 11.36
N GLY A 204 19.96 32.17 10.53
CA GLY A 204 18.66 31.53 10.54
C GLY A 204 18.44 30.72 9.26
N ILE A 205 17.28 30.06 9.19
CA ILE A 205 16.87 29.28 8.03
C ILE A 205 15.44 29.61 7.62
N GLU A 206 15.26 29.82 6.32
CA GLU A 206 13.97 29.93 5.66
C GLU A 206 13.74 28.65 4.87
N ILE A 207 12.71 27.87 5.19
CA ILE A 207 12.34 26.64 4.47
C ILE A 207 11.08 26.93 3.64
N ARG A 208 11.09 26.57 2.36
CA ARG A 208 9.97 26.74 1.42
C ARG A 208 9.52 25.39 0.85
N GLY A 209 8.23 25.27 0.52
CA GLY A 209 7.66 24.07 -0.10
C GLY A 209 7.11 23.03 0.89
N LEU A 210 7.11 23.30 2.20
CA LEU A 210 6.56 22.40 3.22
C LEU A 210 5.04 22.21 3.14
N ASP A 211 4.35 23.03 2.35
CA ASP A 211 2.94 22.94 2.00
C ASP A 211 2.66 22.00 0.81
N SER A 212 3.69 21.58 0.07
CA SER A 212 3.59 20.66 -1.08
C SER A 212 3.12 19.27 -0.67
N GLU A 213 2.72 18.46 -1.65
CA GLU A 213 2.29 17.07 -1.41
C GLU A 213 3.41 16.19 -0.83
N LEU A 214 2.99 15.09 -0.19
CA LEU A 214 3.90 14.05 0.28
C LEU A 214 4.14 13.07 -0.87
N TYR A 215 5.40 12.96 -1.29
CA TYR A 215 5.85 12.02 -2.29
C TYR A 215 6.48 10.79 -1.65
N PHE A 216 6.53 9.70 -2.40
CA PHE A 216 7.15 8.46 -1.98
C PHE A 216 7.74 7.72 -3.18
N LYS A 217 8.83 6.98 -2.94
CA LYS A 217 9.47 6.12 -3.94
C LYS A 217 10.10 4.91 -3.27
N GLN A 218 10.28 3.83 -4.01
CA GLN A 218 11.00 2.68 -3.51
C GLN A 218 12.48 3.04 -3.25
N ALA A 219 12.98 2.73 -2.06
CA ALA A 219 14.36 2.99 -1.62
C ALA A 219 15.22 1.71 -1.65
N SER A 220 14.60 0.58 -1.31
CA SER A 220 15.23 -0.74 -1.38
C SER A 220 14.17 -1.80 -1.67
N GLU A 221 14.52 -3.08 -1.60
CA GLU A 221 13.56 -4.18 -1.79
C GLU A 221 12.43 -4.18 -0.77
N THR A 222 12.65 -3.59 0.42
CA THR A 222 11.66 -3.58 1.53
C THR A 222 11.34 -2.18 2.05
N GLU A 223 12.05 -1.16 1.57
CA GLU A 223 11.96 0.19 2.10
C GLU A 223 11.48 1.18 1.06
N VAL A 224 10.80 2.19 1.57
CA VAL A 224 10.27 3.32 0.83
C VAL A 224 10.84 4.59 1.45
N PHE A 225 11.20 5.52 0.57
CA PHE A 225 11.60 6.87 0.92
C PHE A 225 10.42 7.80 0.73
N LEU A 226 10.04 8.52 1.78
CA LEU A 226 9.00 9.54 1.78
C LEU A 226 9.64 10.92 1.86
N TYR A 227 9.18 11.86 1.04
CA TYR A 227 9.74 13.20 0.97
C TYR A 227 8.69 14.25 0.63
N ILE A 228 8.99 15.50 0.94
CA ILE A 228 8.23 16.67 0.50
C ILE A 228 9.22 17.51 -0.29
N SER A 229 8.87 17.91 -1.50
CA SER A 229 9.71 18.80 -2.29
C SER A 229 9.89 20.13 -1.56
N HIS A 230 11.13 20.48 -1.24
CA HIS A 230 11.46 21.68 -0.48
C HIS A 230 12.78 22.29 -0.92
N SER A 231 12.94 23.55 -0.54
CA SER A 231 14.21 24.28 -0.61
C SER A 231 14.43 25.01 0.70
N PHE A 232 15.68 25.30 1.04
CA PHE A 232 15.98 26.16 2.18
C PHE A 232 17.11 27.11 1.86
N VAL A 233 17.08 28.28 2.49
CA VAL A 233 18.14 29.28 2.41
C VAL A 233 18.61 29.62 3.82
N ILE A 234 19.93 29.59 4.02
CA ILE A 234 20.58 30.01 5.25
C ILE A 234 21.01 31.46 5.08
N ARG A 235 20.59 32.34 5.99
CA ARG A 235 20.89 33.78 5.95
C ARG A 235 21.10 34.32 7.37
N PRO A 236 21.79 35.46 7.55
CA PRO A 236 21.80 36.17 8.82
C PRO A 236 20.37 36.47 9.30
N LYS A 237 20.15 36.44 10.62
CA LYS A 237 18.88 36.75 11.28
C LYS A 237 18.48 38.21 11.13
#